data_AF-A0A1C5EBW3-F1
#
_entry.id   AF-A0A1C5EBW3-F1
#
_cell.length_a   1.000
_cell.length_b   1.000
_cell.length_c   1.000
_cell.angle_alpha   90.00
_cell.angle_beta   90.00
_cell.angle_gamma   90.00
#
_symmetry.space_group_name_H-M   'P 1'
#
loop_
_entity.id
_entity.type
_entity.pdbx_description
1 polymer ?
#
loop_
_entity_poly.entity_id
_entity_poly.type
_entity_poly.pdbx_seq_one_letter_code
_entity_poly.pdbx_strand_id
1 'polypeptide(L)'
;MPQRHRTPRPGAARVTLLTEGTYPHSHGGVSVWCDQLVGGMPDMDFHVVAVTGTGRESAVWELPPQVTGLDPVPMWGPAPDGALPRGRALRRLTAAYERFLTALLDPAAESGFAPALYEMARAAQDGTLSPALRDNRAVRILTAVWNRPGLPVREARPTLYDAVTATGLLEHALRPFAARPPELGVSHAVSGGVAVLPGLAAAELHGVPLLLTEHGVYLRERYLGYRTAPYRWPVKAVLLGFFRLLAEETYRRAALITPGNRYNRLWEEQGGADPRLIRTVYNGVDPAAFPPAGPEPALPTLSWAGRVDPIKDLETLIRAFARVRAELPQARLRLFGGTPRGGEAYRERCEELAASLGHGDAVTFEGRVEDIKDAYAAGNVVMLSSISEGFPFTLIEAMSCGRATVSTDVGGVREAVGPTGLVVPPREPAAMAAAALELLADPPRRAA
;
A
#
# COMPACT_ATOMS: atom_id res chain seq x y z
N MET A 1 -25.11 -0.08 8.23
CA MET A 1 -26.24 -0.81 7.63
C MET A 1 -25.93 -2.30 7.68
N PRO A 2 -26.91 -3.18 7.93
CA PRO A 2 -26.66 -4.62 7.91
C PRO A 2 -26.13 -5.00 6.53
N GLN A 3 -24.98 -5.69 6.50
CA GLN A 3 -24.32 -6.16 5.28
C GLN A 3 -25.28 -7.06 4.51
N ARG A 4 -25.90 -6.51 3.46
CA ARG A 4 -26.79 -7.28 2.59
C ARG A 4 -25.91 -8.11 1.67
N HIS A 5 -25.63 -9.35 2.07
CA HIS A 5 -25.16 -10.34 1.12
C HIS A 5 -26.22 -10.52 0.04
N ARG A 6 -25.89 -10.13 -1.19
CA ARG A 6 -26.75 -10.36 -2.35
C ARG A 6 -26.45 -11.74 -2.91
N THR A 7 -27.48 -12.44 -3.37
CA THR A 7 -27.27 -13.72 -4.05
C THR A 7 -26.47 -13.48 -5.33
N PRO A 8 -25.36 -14.19 -5.54
CA PRO A 8 -24.60 -14.10 -6.78
C PRO A 8 -25.48 -14.45 -7.99
N ARG A 9 -25.21 -13.81 -9.13
CA ARG A 9 -25.90 -14.07 -10.39
C ARG A 9 -25.49 -15.44 -10.93
N PRO A 10 -26.44 -16.30 -11.34
CA PRO A 10 -26.13 -17.59 -11.92
C PRO A 10 -25.24 -17.44 -13.18
N GLY A 11 -24.08 -18.09 -13.18
CA GLY A 11 -23.15 -18.12 -14.33
C GLY A 11 -22.20 -16.93 -14.47
N ALA A 12 -22.32 -15.88 -13.64
CA ALA A 12 -21.35 -14.78 -13.63
C ALA A 12 -20.00 -15.25 -13.07
N ALA A 13 -18.91 -14.79 -13.67
CA ALA A 13 -17.58 -15.01 -13.09
C ALA A 13 -17.44 -14.21 -11.79
N ARG A 14 -16.80 -14.84 -10.79
CA ARG A 14 -16.71 -14.33 -9.43
C ARG A 14 -15.29 -13.89 -9.11
N VAL A 15 -15.18 -12.69 -8.53
CA VAL A 15 -13.92 -12.13 -8.05
C VAL A 15 -14.03 -11.90 -6.55
N THR A 16 -13.16 -12.54 -5.78
CA THR A 16 -12.97 -12.18 -4.36
C THR A 16 -11.83 -11.18 -4.26
N LEU A 17 -12.17 -9.91 -4.12
CA LEU A 17 -11.23 -8.80 -4.00
C LEU A 17 -10.70 -8.74 -2.56
N LEU A 18 -9.37 -8.85 -2.39
CA LEU A 18 -8.69 -8.88 -1.10
C LEU A 18 -7.97 -7.54 -0.89
N THR A 19 -8.42 -6.76 0.10
CA THR A 19 -7.91 -5.41 0.37
C THR A 19 -7.29 -5.29 1.76
N GLU A 20 -6.33 -4.39 1.95
CA GLU A 20 -5.72 -4.07 3.25
C GLU A 20 -5.81 -2.57 3.50
N GLY A 21 -6.49 -2.13 4.57
CA GLY A 21 -6.51 -0.73 5.02
C GLY A 21 -7.03 0.30 4.00
N THR A 22 -7.62 -0.15 2.90
CA THR A 22 -8.01 0.66 1.74
C THR A 22 -9.51 0.50 1.46
N TYR A 23 -9.90 0.08 0.26
CA TYR A 23 -11.29 -0.03 -0.14
C TYR A 23 -12.05 -1.09 0.69
N PRO A 24 -13.28 -0.81 1.16
CA PRO A 24 -14.05 0.42 0.98
C PRO A 24 -14.00 1.36 2.18
N HIS A 25 -12.99 1.24 3.06
CA HIS A 25 -12.93 1.93 4.35
C HIS A 25 -12.12 3.24 4.34
N SER A 26 -11.21 3.41 3.38
CA SER A 26 -10.35 4.59 3.25
C SER A 26 -10.43 5.19 1.85
N HIS A 27 -10.21 6.50 1.73
CA HIS A 27 -9.93 7.13 0.43
C HIS A 27 -8.44 7.03 0.08
N GLY A 28 -8.12 7.03 -1.20
CA GLY A 28 -6.75 6.97 -1.72
C GLY A 28 -6.69 6.30 -3.09
N GLY A 29 -5.53 6.34 -3.75
CA GLY A 29 -5.37 5.84 -5.12
C GLY A 29 -5.73 4.35 -5.28
N VAL A 30 -5.35 3.51 -4.33
CA VAL A 30 -5.74 2.08 -4.35
C VAL A 30 -7.26 1.93 -4.24
N SER A 31 -7.91 2.73 -3.39
CA SER A 31 -9.37 2.66 -3.26
C SER A 31 -10.11 3.16 -4.49
N VAL A 32 -9.60 4.22 -5.13
CA VAL A 32 -10.11 4.71 -6.42
C VAL A 32 -10.00 3.62 -7.48
N TRP A 33 -8.85 2.94 -7.54
CA TRP A 33 -8.66 1.84 -8.48
C TRP A 33 -9.61 0.66 -8.21
N CYS A 34 -9.80 0.26 -6.94
CA CYS A 34 -10.75 -0.79 -6.59
C CYS A 34 -12.19 -0.41 -6.98
N ASP A 35 -12.60 0.83 -6.71
CA ASP A 35 -13.92 1.35 -7.06
C ASP A 35 -14.15 1.34 -8.58
N GLN A 36 -13.16 1.82 -9.35
CA GLN A 36 -13.18 1.79 -10.82
C GLN A 36 -13.23 0.37 -11.38
N LEU A 37 -12.46 -0.57 -10.82
CA LEU A 37 -12.46 -1.96 -11.25
C LEU A 37 -13.84 -2.59 -11.04
N VAL A 38 -14.38 -2.46 -9.84
CA VAL A 38 -15.66 -3.06 -9.47
C VAL A 38 -16.79 -2.39 -10.25
N GLY A 39 -16.82 -1.07 -10.33
CA GLY A 39 -17.82 -0.29 -11.06
C GLY A 39 -17.79 -0.51 -12.58
N GLY A 40 -16.59 -0.66 -13.14
CA GLY A 40 -16.35 -0.85 -14.57
C GLY A 40 -16.61 -2.27 -15.09
N MET A 41 -16.88 -3.23 -14.21
CA MET A 41 -17.15 -4.64 -14.57
C MET A 41 -18.54 -5.09 -14.08
N PRO A 42 -19.64 -4.51 -14.60
CA PRO A 42 -20.99 -4.81 -14.13
C PRO A 42 -21.45 -6.25 -14.44
N ASP A 43 -20.75 -6.96 -15.32
CA ASP A 43 -20.97 -8.35 -15.70
C ASP A 43 -20.31 -9.38 -14.76
N MET A 44 -19.44 -8.92 -13.85
CA MET A 44 -18.76 -9.75 -12.84
C MET A 44 -19.43 -9.62 -11.48
N ASP A 45 -19.35 -10.66 -10.64
CA ASP A 45 -19.76 -10.56 -9.23
C ASP A 45 -18.53 -10.41 -8.32
N PHE A 46 -18.56 -9.40 -7.47
CA PHE A 46 -17.48 -9.13 -6.51
C PHE A 46 -17.89 -9.51 -5.09
N HIS A 47 -16.96 -10.12 -4.37
CA HIS A 47 -16.99 -10.23 -2.92
C HIS A 47 -15.73 -9.53 -2.39
N VAL A 48 -15.87 -8.61 -1.44
CA VAL A 48 -14.71 -7.89 -0.87
C VAL A 48 -14.35 -8.48 0.49
N VAL A 49 -13.14 -8.99 0.65
CA VAL A 49 -12.57 -9.35 1.95
C VAL A 49 -11.58 -8.25 2.33
N ALA A 50 -11.95 -7.43 3.30
CA ALA A 50 -11.20 -6.24 3.68
C ALA A 50 -10.46 -6.46 5.00
N VAL A 51 -9.13 -6.59 4.95
CA VAL A 51 -8.30 -6.58 6.15
C VAL A 51 -8.31 -5.18 6.75
N THR A 52 -8.82 -5.07 7.97
CA THR A 52 -9.02 -3.81 8.69
C THR A 52 -8.16 -3.72 9.95
N GLY A 53 -8.02 -2.51 10.49
CA GLY A 53 -7.33 -2.30 11.75
C GLY A 53 -8.12 -2.89 12.90
N THR A 54 -9.33 -2.40 13.15
CA THR A 54 -10.13 -2.72 14.34
C THR A 54 -11.43 -3.46 14.05
N GLY A 55 -11.90 -3.43 12.81
CA GLY A 55 -13.20 -3.96 12.38
C GLY A 55 -14.36 -2.99 12.65
N ARG A 56 -14.06 -1.76 13.09
CA ARG A 56 -15.06 -0.70 13.36
C ARG A 56 -15.09 0.36 12.28
N GLU A 57 -14.20 0.26 11.30
CA GLU A 57 -14.11 1.15 10.17
C GLU A 57 -15.41 1.06 9.33
N SER A 58 -16.09 2.20 9.14
CA SER A 58 -17.25 2.27 8.25
C SER A 58 -16.82 2.24 6.79
N ALA A 59 -17.66 1.72 5.90
CA ALA A 59 -17.46 1.94 4.46
C ALA A 59 -17.69 3.42 4.14
N VAL A 60 -16.78 4.04 3.40
CA VAL A 60 -16.85 5.43 2.93
C VAL A 60 -17.14 5.54 1.43
N TRP A 61 -17.22 4.37 0.75
CA TRP A 61 -17.56 4.24 -0.67
C TRP A 61 -18.96 3.63 -0.81
N GLU A 62 -19.71 4.07 -1.82
CA GLU A 62 -20.96 3.42 -2.20
C GLU A 62 -20.65 2.16 -3.01
N LEU A 63 -21.03 0.99 -2.50
CA LEU A 63 -20.75 -0.28 -3.16
C LEU A 63 -21.75 -0.52 -4.29
N PRO A 64 -21.30 -0.72 -5.55
CA PRO A 64 -22.21 -0.91 -6.66
C PRO A 64 -22.92 -2.27 -6.58
N PRO A 65 -24.02 -2.48 -7.35
CA PRO A 65 -24.88 -3.65 -7.22
C PRO A 65 -24.20 -5.02 -7.36
N GLN A 66 -23.10 -5.07 -8.13
CA GLN A 66 -22.28 -6.25 -8.36
C GLN A 66 -21.36 -6.62 -7.19
N VAL A 67 -21.22 -5.75 -6.17
CA VAL A 67 -20.61 -6.13 -4.89
C VAL A 67 -21.63 -6.90 -4.07
N THR A 68 -21.49 -8.22 -4.11
CA THR A 68 -22.41 -9.16 -3.47
C THR A 68 -22.13 -9.35 -1.97
N GLY A 69 -20.95 -8.97 -1.48
CA GLY A 69 -20.57 -9.11 -0.07
C GLY A 69 -19.35 -8.26 0.31
N LEU A 70 -19.26 -7.94 1.60
CA LEU A 70 -18.13 -7.26 2.22
C LEU A 70 -17.86 -7.90 3.58
N ASP A 71 -16.73 -8.58 3.71
CA ASP A 71 -16.30 -9.27 4.93
C ASP A 71 -15.06 -8.55 5.51
N PRO A 72 -15.24 -7.71 6.55
CA PRO A 72 -14.13 -7.07 7.23
C PRO A 72 -13.41 -8.07 8.14
N VAL A 73 -12.08 -8.11 8.05
CA VAL A 73 -11.21 -9.03 8.81
C VAL A 73 -10.27 -8.20 9.70
N PRO A 74 -10.61 -8.00 10.99
CA PRO A 74 -9.86 -7.10 11.86
C PRO A 74 -8.57 -7.73 12.36
N MET A 75 -7.44 -7.06 12.13
CA MET A 75 -6.17 -7.50 12.70
C MET A 75 -6.08 -7.20 14.19
N TRP A 76 -6.50 -6.02 14.65
CA TRP A 76 -6.41 -5.55 16.04
C TRP A 76 -7.76 -5.53 16.77
N GLY A 77 -8.78 -6.20 16.20
CA GLY A 77 -10.06 -6.43 16.85
C GLY A 77 -10.07 -7.64 17.79
N PRO A 78 -11.26 -8.16 18.15
CA PRO A 78 -11.39 -9.44 18.83
C PRO A 78 -10.62 -10.55 18.10
N ALA A 79 -10.05 -11.48 18.86
CA ALA A 79 -9.42 -12.65 18.26
C ALA A 79 -10.48 -13.52 17.57
N PRO A 80 -10.15 -14.21 16.46
CA PRO A 80 -11.04 -15.18 15.84
C PRO A 80 -11.52 -16.23 16.86
N ASP A 81 -12.81 -16.58 16.78
CA ASP A 81 -13.40 -17.62 17.62
C ASP A 81 -12.73 -18.97 17.36
N GLY A 82 -12.66 -19.80 18.39
CA GLY A 82 -11.96 -21.07 18.27
C GLY A 82 -11.59 -21.73 19.58
N ALA A 83 -10.98 -22.90 19.47
CA ALA A 83 -10.47 -23.63 20.61
C ALA A 83 -9.07 -24.17 20.33
N LEU A 84 -8.28 -24.24 21.39
CA LEU A 84 -6.96 -24.84 21.30
C LEU A 84 -7.07 -26.32 20.90
N PRO A 85 -6.35 -26.77 19.85
CA PRO A 85 -6.39 -28.16 19.43
C PRO A 85 -5.74 -29.06 20.48
N ARG A 86 -6.07 -30.36 20.45
CA ARG A 86 -5.50 -31.37 21.36
C ARG A 86 -4.80 -32.50 20.60
N GLY A 87 -3.99 -33.27 21.31
CA GLY A 87 -3.40 -34.50 20.81
C GLY A 87 -2.57 -34.32 19.53
N ARG A 88 -2.90 -35.07 18.48
CA ARG A 88 -2.15 -35.09 17.22
C ARG A 88 -2.23 -33.76 16.45
N ALA A 89 -3.40 -33.13 16.41
CA ALA A 89 -3.61 -31.86 15.72
C ALA A 89 -2.73 -30.76 16.32
N LEU A 90 -2.67 -30.70 17.65
CA LEU A 90 -1.80 -29.77 18.36
C LEU A 90 -0.31 -29.99 18.07
N ARG A 91 0.16 -31.25 18.10
CA ARG A 91 1.56 -31.56 17.77
C ARG A 91 1.92 -31.17 16.33
N ARG A 92 1.00 -31.41 15.39
CA ARG A 92 1.16 -31.02 13.98
C ARG A 92 1.28 -29.50 13.84
N LEU A 93 0.38 -28.75 14.46
CA LEU A 93 0.41 -27.28 14.44
C LEU A 93 1.65 -26.72 15.13
N THR A 94 2.05 -27.26 16.29
CA THR A 94 3.30 -26.89 16.97
C THR A 94 4.51 -27.09 16.07
N ALA A 95 4.62 -28.24 15.41
CA ALA A 95 5.73 -28.54 14.50
C ALA A 95 5.72 -27.66 13.25
N ALA A 96 4.54 -27.33 12.71
CA ALA A 96 4.39 -26.36 11.63
C ALA A 96 4.86 -24.97 12.07
N TYR A 97 4.43 -24.50 13.23
CA TYR A 97 4.83 -23.18 13.75
C TYR A 97 6.33 -23.09 14.03
N GLU A 98 6.95 -24.13 14.58
CA GLU A 98 8.41 -24.19 14.76
C GLU A 98 9.16 -24.14 13.42
N ARG A 99 8.69 -24.89 12.40
CA ARG A 99 9.24 -24.85 11.04
C ARG A 99 9.09 -23.48 10.41
N PHE A 100 7.91 -22.87 10.54
CA PHE A 100 7.62 -21.52 10.07
C PHE A 100 8.61 -20.52 10.68
N LEU A 101 8.72 -20.46 12.00
CA LEU A 101 9.64 -19.56 12.69
C LEU A 101 11.10 -19.80 12.33
N THR A 102 11.50 -21.06 12.13
CA THR A 102 12.86 -21.40 11.68
C THR A 102 13.11 -20.81 10.29
N ALA A 103 12.18 -20.99 9.35
CA ALA A 103 12.30 -20.43 8.00
C ALA A 103 12.40 -18.90 8.00
N LEU A 104 11.71 -18.20 8.91
CA LEU A 104 11.81 -16.74 9.02
C LEU A 104 13.20 -16.24 9.42
N LEU A 105 13.99 -17.07 10.11
CA LEU A 105 15.21 -16.67 10.80
C LEU A 105 16.48 -17.33 10.24
N ASP A 106 16.34 -18.41 9.50
CA ASP A 106 17.44 -19.19 8.93
C ASP A 106 17.27 -19.31 7.40
N PRO A 107 18.15 -18.65 6.62
CA PRO A 107 18.14 -18.76 5.16
C PRO A 107 18.22 -20.19 4.64
N ALA A 108 18.87 -21.11 5.36
CA ALA A 108 18.97 -22.51 4.96
C ALA A 108 17.64 -23.28 5.14
N ALA A 109 16.68 -22.74 5.89
CA ALA A 109 15.41 -23.36 6.21
C ALA A 109 14.20 -22.75 5.48
N GLU A 110 14.42 -21.80 4.55
CA GLU A 110 13.35 -21.04 3.89
C GLU A 110 12.37 -21.94 3.11
N SER A 111 12.82 -23.07 2.57
CA SER A 111 11.96 -24.05 1.92
C SER A 111 10.87 -24.63 2.84
N GLY A 112 11.05 -24.52 4.16
CA GLY A 112 10.07 -24.90 5.16
C GLY A 112 8.93 -23.90 5.36
N PHE A 113 9.04 -22.66 4.84
CA PHE A 113 8.05 -21.60 5.04
C PHE A 113 6.69 -21.96 4.46
N ALA A 114 6.61 -22.21 3.15
CA ALA A 114 5.33 -22.41 2.47
C ALA A 114 4.55 -23.62 3.00
N PRO A 115 5.16 -24.82 3.17
CA PRO A 115 4.44 -25.96 3.78
C PRO A 115 3.90 -25.63 5.18
N ALA A 116 4.68 -24.92 6.00
CA ALA A 116 4.24 -24.53 7.34
C ALA A 116 3.12 -23.48 7.31
N LEU A 117 3.20 -22.52 6.39
CA LEU A 117 2.19 -21.50 6.16
C LEU A 117 0.83 -22.15 5.82
N TYR A 118 0.80 -23.10 4.89
CA TYR A 118 -0.43 -23.79 4.49
C TYR A 118 -0.99 -24.74 5.57
N GLU A 119 -0.12 -25.31 6.40
CA GLU A 119 -0.54 -26.03 7.61
C GLU A 119 -1.24 -25.10 8.62
N MET A 120 -0.73 -23.88 8.79
CA MET A 120 -1.39 -22.86 9.61
C MET A 120 -2.69 -22.37 8.98
N ALA A 121 -2.76 -22.24 7.65
CA ALA A 121 -3.98 -21.89 6.94
C ALA A 121 -5.10 -22.91 7.23
N ARG A 122 -4.81 -24.22 7.14
CA ARG A 122 -5.74 -25.30 7.53
C ARG A 122 -6.17 -25.18 8.99
N ALA A 123 -5.22 -24.95 9.89
CA ALA A 123 -5.51 -24.77 11.31
C ALA A 123 -6.39 -23.53 11.59
N ALA A 124 -6.27 -22.47 10.79
CA ALA A 124 -7.12 -21.29 10.89
C ALA A 124 -8.57 -21.61 10.47
N GLN A 125 -8.75 -22.39 9.40
CA GLN A 125 -10.06 -22.86 8.96
C GLN A 125 -10.73 -23.78 9.99
N ASP A 126 -9.94 -24.57 10.73
CA ASP A 126 -10.43 -25.37 11.85
C ASP A 126 -10.71 -24.54 13.13
N GLY A 127 -10.47 -23.23 13.13
CA GLY A 127 -10.62 -22.38 14.31
C GLY A 127 -9.57 -22.65 15.40
N THR A 128 -8.40 -23.18 15.04
CA THR A 128 -7.37 -23.64 16.00
C THR A 128 -6.09 -22.80 15.98
N LEU A 129 -5.84 -22.02 14.92
CA LEU A 129 -4.61 -21.24 14.77
C LEU A 129 -4.45 -20.12 15.82
N SER A 130 -5.37 -19.16 15.87
CA SER A 130 -5.27 -18.03 16.81
C SER A 130 -5.21 -18.48 18.28
N PRO A 131 -6.06 -19.43 18.74
CA PRO A 131 -5.93 -20.01 20.08
C PRO A 131 -4.56 -20.62 20.37
N ALA A 132 -3.94 -21.29 19.39
CA ALA A 132 -2.62 -21.88 19.55
C ALA A 132 -1.48 -20.85 19.58
N LEU A 133 -1.56 -19.79 18.78
CA LEU A 133 -0.56 -18.72 18.76
C LEU A 133 -0.62 -17.81 20.00
N ARG A 134 -1.78 -17.73 20.65
CA ARG A 134 -1.98 -17.00 21.91
C ARG A 134 -1.58 -17.81 23.15
N ASP A 135 -1.30 -19.11 23.00
CA ASP A 135 -0.86 -19.97 24.08
C ASP A 135 0.62 -19.73 24.44
N ASN A 136 0.97 -19.85 25.72
CA ASN A 136 2.35 -19.70 26.20
C ASN A 136 3.36 -20.62 25.48
N ARG A 137 2.92 -21.73 24.89
CA ARG A 137 3.76 -22.62 24.08
C ARG A 137 4.28 -21.93 22.82
N ALA A 138 3.51 -21.06 22.16
CA ALA A 138 3.98 -20.32 21.00
C ALA A 138 5.21 -19.46 21.35
N VAL A 139 5.15 -18.74 22.47
CA VAL A 139 6.27 -17.95 23.00
C VAL A 139 7.48 -18.81 23.35
N ARG A 140 7.26 -19.99 23.95
CA ARG A 140 8.34 -20.94 24.26
C ARG A 140 9.01 -21.48 23.00
N ILE A 141 8.24 -21.80 21.96
CA ILE A 141 8.77 -22.28 20.67
C ILE A 141 9.66 -21.20 20.04
N LEU A 142 9.18 -19.95 19.98
CA LEU A 142 9.99 -18.84 19.46
C LEU A 142 11.27 -18.63 20.26
N THR A 143 11.18 -18.67 21.59
CA THR A 143 12.35 -18.55 22.46
C THR A 143 13.34 -19.69 22.22
N ALA A 144 12.87 -20.92 22.02
CA ALA A 144 13.73 -22.06 21.70
C ALA A 144 14.42 -21.90 20.33
N VAL A 145 13.68 -21.48 19.29
CA VAL A 145 14.23 -21.22 17.96
C VAL A 145 15.31 -20.14 18.03
N TRP A 146 15.05 -19.00 18.67
CA TRP A 146 16.03 -17.91 18.84
C TRP A 146 17.33 -18.31 19.52
N ASN A 147 17.30 -19.32 20.39
CA ASN A 147 18.48 -19.78 21.11
C ASN A 147 19.25 -20.90 20.38
N ARG A 148 18.81 -21.32 19.20
CA ARG A 148 19.54 -22.31 18.40
C ARG A 148 20.93 -21.78 17.98
N PRO A 149 21.97 -22.63 17.97
CA PRO A 149 23.28 -22.26 17.45
C PRO A 149 23.21 -21.84 15.98
N GLY A 150 24.05 -20.86 15.58
CA GLY A 150 24.18 -20.43 14.19
C GLY A 150 23.20 -19.35 13.72
N LEU A 151 22.16 -19.03 14.50
CA LEU A 151 21.22 -17.97 14.13
C LEU A 151 21.73 -16.59 14.57
N PRO A 152 21.84 -15.60 13.67
CA PRO A 152 22.29 -14.23 14.02
C PRO A 152 21.46 -13.57 15.11
N VAL A 153 20.16 -13.89 15.18
CA VAL A 153 19.26 -13.35 16.20
C VAL A 153 19.66 -13.72 17.63
N ARG A 154 20.36 -14.84 17.82
CA ARG A 154 20.85 -15.28 19.14
C ARG A 154 21.84 -14.28 19.74
N GLU A 155 22.70 -13.70 18.92
CA GLU A 155 23.74 -12.76 19.34
C GLU A 155 23.16 -11.49 19.95
N ALA A 156 21.96 -11.10 19.52
CA ALA A 156 21.22 -9.95 20.04
C ALA A 156 20.55 -10.19 21.41
N ARG A 157 20.72 -11.40 21.99
CA ARG A 157 20.20 -11.78 23.32
C ARG A 157 18.72 -11.42 23.48
N PRO A 158 17.82 -12.04 22.69
CA PRO A 158 16.40 -11.75 22.74
C PRO A 158 15.83 -12.01 24.13
N THR A 159 14.91 -11.15 24.56
CA THR A 159 14.25 -11.23 25.87
C THR A 159 12.88 -11.90 25.76
N LEU A 160 12.30 -12.25 26.91
CA LEU A 160 10.90 -12.69 26.95
C LEU A 160 9.94 -11.62 26.42
N TYR A 161 10.22 -10.34 26.67
CA TYR A 161 9.43 -9.23 26.13
C TYR A 161 9.46 -9.20 24.61
N ASP A 162 10.63 -9.43 24.01
CA ASP A 162 10.75 -9.55 22.55
C ASP A 162 9.91 -10.74 22.04
N ALA A 163 9.95 -11.88 22.73
CA ALA A 163 9.25 -13.10 22.31
C ALA A 163 7.73 -12.92 22.34
N VAL A 164 7.20 -12.32 23.42
CA VAL A 164 5.77 -11.99 23.55
C VAL A 164 5.36 -10.98 22.48
N THR A 165 6.16 -9.95 22.26
CA THR A 165 5.90 -8.91 21.25
C THR A 165 5.85 -9.50 19.84
N ALA A 166 6.89 -10.26 19.43
CA ALA A 166 6.95 -10.87 18.11
C ALA A 166 5.83 -11.90 17.89
N THR A 167 5.53 -12.73 18.89
CA THR A 167 4.43 -13.71 18.81
C THR A 167 3.08 -13.02 18.66
N GLY A 168 2.82 -11.94 19.41
CA GLY A 168 1.60 -11.15 19.27
C GLY A 168 1.49 -10.51 17.89
N LEU A 169 2.56 -9.86 17.41
CA LEU A 169 2.56 -9.23 16.08
C LEU A 169 2.32 -10.27 14.96
N LEU A 170 2.93 -11.46 15.05
CA LEU A 170 2.70 -12.56 14.10
C LEU A 170 1.27 -13.12 14.18
N GLU A 171 0.72 -13.31 15.38
CA GLU A 171 -0.66 -13.78 15.54
C GLU A 171 -1.63 -12.84 14.84
N HIS A 172 -1.50 -11.54 15.07
CA HIS A 172 -2.31 -10.51 14.42
C HIS A 172 -2.12 -10.50 12.90
N ALA A 173 -0.88 -10.64 12.41
CA ALA A 173 -0.57 -10.68 10.99
C ALA A 173 -1.12 -11.93 10.27
N LEU A 174 -1.36 -13.02 11.00
CA LEU A 174 -1.92 -14.28 10.48
C LEU A 174 -3.45 -14.38 10.61
N ARG A 175 -4.11 -13.44 11.30
CA ARG A 175 -5.58 -13.40 11.42
C ARG A 175 -6.34 -13.37 10.10
N PRO A 176 -5.83 -12.79 9.00
CA PRO A 176 -6.52 -12.86 7.72
C PRO A 176 -6.82 -14.29 7.25
N PHE A 177 -6.06 -15.31 7.69
CA PHE A 177 -6.42 -16.71 7.44
C PHE A 177 -7.75 -17.16 8.06
N ALA A 178 -8.33 -16.44 9.00
CA ALA A 178 -9.64 -16.74 9.55
C ALA A 178 -10.79 -16.38 8.60
N ALA A 179 -10.53 -15.56 7.57
CA ALA A 179 -11.50 -15.32 6.51
C ALA A 179 -11.80 -16.64 5.78
N ARG A 180 -13.05 -16.81 5.34
CA ARG A 180 -13.42 -17.96 4.52
C ARG A 180 -12.71 -17.86 3.17
N PRO A 181 -11.88 -18.84 2.77
CA PRO A 181 -11.24 -18.85 1.47
C PRO A 181 -12.32 -19.00 0.40
N PRO A 182 -12.25 -18.24 -0.71
CA PRO A 182 -13.13 -18.50 -1.83
C PRO A 182 -12.92 -19.91 -2.40
N GLU A 183 -14.03 -20.58 -2.74
CA GLU A 183 -14.02 -21.95 -3.28
C GLU A 183 -14.12 -21.98 -4.82
N LEU A 184 -14.48 -20.86 -5.44
CA LEU A 184 -14.71 -20.73 -6.89
C LEU A 184 -14.33 -19.31 -7.37
N GLY A 185 -14.12 -19.16 -8.68
CA GLY A 185 -13.80 -17.88 -9.30
C GLY A 185 -12.30 -17.58 -9.23
N VAL A 186 -11.94 -16.33 -8.94
CA VAL A 186 -10.55 -15.88 -8.73
C VAL A 186 -10.44 -15.07 -7.43
N SER A 187 -9.31 -15.19 -6.75
CA SER A 187 -8.94 -14.27 -5.67
C SER A 187 -8.07 -13.16 -6.25
N HIS A 188 -8.36 -11.89 -5.94
CA HIS A 188 -7.59 -10.76 -6.46
C HIS A 188 -7.10 -9.90 -5.30
N ALA A 189 -5.81 -9.99 -4.98
CA ALA A 189 -5.19 -9.15 -3.96
C ALA A 189 -4.66 -7.83 -4.56
N VAL A 190 -4.86 -6.73 -3.84
CA VAL A 190 -4.41 -5.38 -4.26
C VAL A 190 -3.10 -4.95 -3.60
N SER A 191 -2.45 -5.85 -2.86
CA SER A 191 -1.11 -5.69 -2.31
C SER A 191 -0.51 -7.07 -2.01
N GLY A 192 0.83 -7.19 -2.04
CA GLY A 192 1.57 -8.38 -1.62
C GLY A 192 1.65 -8.57 -0.09
N GLY A 193 0.71 -7.97 0.64
CA GLY A 193 0.68 -7.90 2.10
C GLY A 193 -0.09 -9.02 2.77
N VAL A 194 -0.54 -8.81 4.01
CA VAL A 194 -1.26 -9.85 4.77
C VAL A 194 -2.66 -10.13 4.21
N ALA A 195 -3.21 -9.23 3.38
CA ALA A 195 -4.46 -9.47 2.67
C ALA A 195 -4.38 -10.59 1.62
N VAL A 196 -3.19 -11.07 1.24
CA VAL A 196 -3.06 -12.21 0.31
C VAL A 196 -3.39 -13.55 0.95
N LEU A 197 -3.36 -13.64 2.30
CA LEU A 197 -3.46 -14.91 3.02
C LEU A 197 -4.75 -15.70 2.71
N PRO A 198 -5.96 -15.10 2.64
CA PRO A 198 -7.16 -15.81 2.18
C PRO A 198 -7.03 -16.35 0.75
N GLY A 199 -6.38 -15.60 -0.14
CA GLY A 199 -6.17 -15.99 -1.53
C GLY A 199 -5.15 -17.12 -1.69
N LEU A 200 -4.06 -17.09 -0.91
CA LEU A 200 -3.10 -18.21 -0.83
C LEU A 200 -3.78 -19.47 -0.27
N ALA A 201 -4.60 -19.33 0.77
CA ALA A 201 -5.38 -20.45 1.30
C ALA A 201 -6.35 -21.01 0.26
N ALA A 202 -7.03 -20.16 -0.51
CA ALA A 202 -7.95 -20.59 -1.57
C ALA A 202 -7.23 -21.31 -2.71
N ALA A 203 -6.06 -20.82 -3.12
CA ALA A 203 -5.23 -21.48 -4.12
C ALA A 203 -4.76 -22.86 -3.68
N GLU A 204 -4.37 -23.02 -2.41
CA GLU A 204 -3.91 -24.29 -1.86
C GLU A 204 -5.06 -25.28 -1.58
N LEU A 205 -6.16 -24.81 -0.99
CA LEU A 205 -7.24 -25.68 -0.51
C LEU A 205 -8.28 -26.00 -1.58
N HIS A 206 -8.47 -25.10 -2.55
CA HIS A 206 -9.56 -25.17 -3.52
C HIS A 206 -9.07 -25.01 -4.97
N GLY A 207 -7.78 -24.76 -5.20
CA GLY A 207 -7.25 -24.54 -6.56
C GLY A 207 -7.73 -23.23 -7.20
N VAL A 208 -8.25 -22.30 -6.42
CA VAL A 208 -8.71 -20.99 -6.91
C VAL A 208 -7.51 -20.12 -7.30
N PRO A 209 -7.43 -19.61 -8.55
CA PRO A 209 -6.31 -18.76 -8.97
C PRO A 209 -6.20 -17.49 -8.14
N LEU A 210 -4.97 -17.12 -7.77
CA LEU A 210 -4.62 -15.86 -7.13
C LEU A 210 -4.10 -14.86 -8.17
N LEU A 211 -4.74 -13.71 -8.28
CA LEU A 211 -4.27 -12.55 -9.02
C LEU A 211 -3.70 -11.54 -8.03
N LEU A 212 -2.63 -10.86 -8.41
CA LEU A 212 -2.01 -9.78 -7.65
C LEU A 212 -1.97 -8.51 -8.49
N THR A 213 -2.51 -7.41 -7.98
CA THR A 213 -2.21 -6.06 -8.47
C THR A 213 -1.36 -5.36 -7.43
N GLU A 214 -0.15 -4.96 -7.78
CA GLU A 214 0.76 -4.31 -6.85
C GLU A 214 0.91 -2.82 -7.19
N HIS A 215 0.24 -1.97 -6.41
CA HIS A 215 0.32 -0.51 -6.56
C HIS A 215 1.61 0.09 -6.00
N GLY A 216 2.24 -0.61 -5.05
CA GLY A 216 3.53 -0.28 -4.46
C GLY A 216 4.13 -1.54 -3.83
N VAL A 217 5.45 -1.67 -3.87
CA VAL A 217 6.13 -2.87 -3.35
C VAL A 217 5.93 -2.98 -1.85
N TYR A 218 5.04 -3.86 -1.42
CA TYR A 218 4.63 -3.97 -0.02
C TYR A 218 5.83 -4.28 0.90
N LEU A 219 6.71 -5.18 0.45
CA LEU A 219 7.93 -5.54 1.19
C LEU A 219 8.84 -4.33 1.43
N ARG A 220 9.02 -3.48 0.42
CA ARG A 220 9.84 -2.26 0.52
C ARG A 220 9.24 -1.30 1.52
N GLU A 221 7.92 -1.12 1.52
CA GLU A 221 7.23 -0.29 2.51
C GLU A 221 7.44 -0.81 3.93
N ARG A 222 7.44 -2.13 4.13
CA ARG A 222 7.77 -2.74 5.44
C ARG A 222 9.23 -2.49 5.84
N TYR A 223 10.20 -2.61 4.92
CA TYR A 223 11.59 -2.27 5.24
C TYR A 223 11.77 -0.81 5.66
N LEU A 224 11.10 0.12 4.99
CA LEU A 224 11.13 1.53 5.35
C LEU A 224 10.44 1.80 6.69
N GLY A 225 9.26 1.23 6.92
CA GLY A 225 8.50 1.41 8.16
C GLY A 225 9.21 0.82 9.39
N TYR A 226 9.82 -0.36 9.26
CA TYR A 226 10.53 -1.00 10.38
C TYR A 226 11.89 -0.35 10.70
N ARG A 227 12.41 0.54 9.84
CA ARG A 227 13.61 1.33 10.14
C ARG A 227 13.43 2.19 11.40
N THR A 228 12.28 2.86 11.52
CA THR A 228 11.95 3.75 12.65
C THR A 228 11.00 3.12 13.67
N ALA A 229 10.48 1.92 13.40
CA ALA A 229 9.59 1.22 14.34
C ALA A 229 10.28 0.98 15.70
N PRO A 230 9.54 1.09 16.81
CA PRO A 230 10.06 1.03 18.19
C PRO A 230 10.36 -0.40 18.66
N TYR A 231 10.79 -1.28 17.76
CA TYR A 231 11.08 -2.68 18.05
C TYR A 231 12.58 -2.95 18.06
N ARG A 232 13.03 -3.84 18.94
CA ARG A 232 14.40 -4.35 18.93
C ARG A 232 14.64 -5.28 17.75
N TRP A 233 15.90 -5.47 17.39
CA TRP A 233 16.31 -6.31 16.26
C TRP A 233 15.66 -7.71 16.24
N PRO A 234 15.57 -8.49 17.34
CA PRO A 234 14.97 -9.82 17.28
C PRO A 234 13.51 -9.85 16.80
N VAL A 235 12.72 -8.85 17.21
CA VAL A 235 11.33 -8.69 16.76
C VAL A 235 11.30 -8.29 15.28
N LYS A 236 12.18 -7.36 14.87
CA LYS A 236 12.30 -6.93 13.47
C LYS A 236 12.70 -8.10 12.56
N ALA A 237 13.64 -8.94 12.98
CA ALA A 237 14.10 -10.08 12.21
C ALA A 237 12.96 -11.06 11.88
N VAL A 238 12.13 -11.40 12.87
CA VAL A 238 10.96 -12.26 12.69
C VAL A 238 9.97 -11.64 11.69
N LEU A 239 9.59 -10.38 11.89
CA LEU A 239 8.54 -9.75 11.10
C LEU A 239 8.99 -9.45 9.66
N LEU A 240 10.22 -8.98 9.50
CA LEU A 240 10.78 -8.74 8.17
C LEU A 240 11.05 -10.04 7.42
N GLY A 241 11.45 -11.11 8.12
CA GLY A 241 11.51 -12.46 7.55
C GLY A 241 10.13 -12.95 7.08
N PHE A 242 9.09 -12.74 7.90
CA PHE A 242 7.71 -13.07 7.53
C PHE A 242 7.24 -12.31 6.29
N PHE A 243 7.37 -10.98 6.26
CA PHE A 243 6.92 -10.19 5.12
C PHE A 243 7.68 -10.53 3.83
N ARG A 244 8.99 -10.81 3.92
CA ARG A 244 9.78 -11.22 2.76
C ARG A 244 9.29 -12.56 2.20
N LEU A 245 9.23 -13.59 3.04
CA LEU A 245 8.84 -14.92 2.60
C LEU A 245 7.37 -14.99 2.16
N LEU A 246 6.49 -14.18 2.77
CA LEU A 246 5.11 -14.02 2.31
C LEU A 246 5.05 -13.39 0.91
N ALA A 247 5.83 -12.34 0.65
CA ALA A 247 5.89 -11.71 -0.67
C ALA A 247 6.41 -12.70 -1.72
N GLU A 248 7.52 -13.40 -1.44
CA GLU A 248 8.10 -14.42 -2.34
C GLU A 248 7.14 -15.59 -2.59
N GLU A 249 6.40 -16.05 -1.59
CA GLU A 249 5.36 -17.07 -1.79
C GLU A 249 4.20 -16.54 -2.63
N THR A 250 3.78 -15.29 -2.38
CA THR A 250 2.72 -14.65 -3.18
C THR A 250 3.12 -14.57 -4.65
N TYR A 251 4.33 -14.10 -4.94
CA TYR A 251 4.86 -13.98 -6.29
C TYR A 251 4.97 -15.33 -7.01
N ARG A 252 5.43 -16.38 -6.30
CA ARG A 252 5.52 -17.74 -6.87
C ARG A 252 4.16 -18.39 -7.13
N ARG A 253 3.13 -18.02 -6.37
CA ARG A 253 1.79 -18.64 -6.43
C ARG A 253 0.78 -17.88 -7.26
N ALA A 254 1.01 -16.59 -7.49
CA ALA A 254 0.11 -15.78 -8.30
C ALA A 254 0.03 -16.31 -9.74
N ALA A 255 -1.19 -16.52 -10.22
CA ALA A 255 -1.48 -16.93 -11.60
C ALA A 255 -1.31 -15.77 -12.58
N LEU A 256 -1.39 -14.53 -12.09
CA LEU A 256 -1.08 -13.30 -12.83
C LEU A 256 -0.70 -12.20 -11.85
N ILE A 257 0.34 -11.44 -12.17
CA ILE A 257 0.79 -10.28 -11.42
C ILE A 257 0.70 -9.05 -12.31
N THR A 258 0.09 -7.99 -11.80
CA THR A 258 -0.17 -6.73 -12.50
C THR A 258 0.41 -5.56 -11.72
N PRO A 259 1.72 -5.30 -11.82
CA PRO A 259 2.29 -4.13 -11.18
C PRO A 259 1.80 -2.85 -11.84
N GLY A 260 1.64 -1.80 -11.03
CA GLY A 260 1.28 -0.47 -11.52
C GLY A 260 2.38 0.24 -12.32
N ASN A 261 3.61 -0.27 -12.34
CA ASN A 261 4.76 0.29 -13.04
C ASN A 261 5.84 -0.78 -13.32
N ARG A 262 6.85 -0.49 -14.13
CA ARG A 262 7.96 -1.42 -14.41
C ARG A 262 8.98 -1.50 -13.27
N TYR A 263 9.03 -0.51 -12.39
CA TYR A 263 9.90 -0.55 -11.22
C TYR A 263 9.56 -1.72 -10.28
N ASN A 264 8.27 -1.94 -10.00
CA ASN A 264 7.79 -3.03 -9.13
C ASN A 264 8.11 -4.41 -9.72
N ARG A 265 8.05 -4.56 -11.05
CA ARG A 265 8.37 -5.82 -11.75
C ARG A 265 9.71 -6.42 -11.35
N LEU A 266 10.73 -5.60 -11.09
CA LEU A 266 12.04 -6.08 -10.66
C LEU A 266 11.98 -6.80 -9.31
N TRP A 267 11.15 -6.32 -8.38
CA TRP A 267 10.96 -6.96 -7.07
C TRP A 267 10.20 -8.27 -7.18
N GLU A 268 9.20 -8.32 -8.06
CA GLU A 268 8.40 -9.52 -8.33
C GLU A 268 9.28 -10.63 -8.94
N GLU A 269 10.09 -10.30 -9.96
CA GLU A 269 11.01 -11.24 -10.60
C GLU A 269 12.09 -11.74 -9.62
N GLN A 270 12.70 -10.83 -8.84
CA GLN A 270 13.69 -11.20 -7.81
C GLN A 270 13.08 -12.05 -6.69
N GLY A 271 11.81 -11.83 -6.36
CA GLY A 271 11.07 -12.63 -5.39
C GLY A 271 10.51 -13.94 -5.95
N GLY A 272 10.85 -14.31 -7.19
CA GLY A 272 10.58 -15.62 -7.76
C GLY A 272 9.33 -15.73 -8.62
N ALA A 273 8.69 -14.63 -9.01
CA ALA A 273 7.62 -14.67 -10.00
C ALA A 273 8.14 -15.15 -11.36
N ASP A 274 7.33 -15.92 -12.09
CA ASP A 274 7.60 -16.20 -13.51
C ASP A 274 7.39 -14.92 -14.34
N PRO A 275 8.41 -14.41 -15.05
CA PRO A 275 8.31 -13.16 -15.82
C PRO A 275 7.20 -13.15 -16.87
N ARG A 276 6.72 -14.33 -17.31
CA ARG A 276 5.61 -14.48 -18.28
C ARG A 276 4.24 -14.22 -17.64
N LEU A 277 4.15 -14.33 -16.32
CA LEU A 277 2.94 -14.07 -15.54
C LEU A 277 2.89 -12.63 -15.04
N ILE A 278 3.91 -11.81 -15.33
CA ILE A 278 3.94 -10.39 -14.96
C ILE A 278 3.54 -9.52 -16.15
N ARG A 279 2.46 -8.76 -15.97
CA ARG A 279 1.97 -7.80 -16.96
C ARG A 279 1.74 -6.44 -16.29
N THR A 280 2.62 -5.48 -16.56
CA THR A 280 2.43 -4.10 -16.08
C THR A 280 1.12 -3.53 -16.63
N VAL A 281 0.26 -3.06 -15.72
CA VAL A 281 -1.00 -2.37 -16.03
C VAL A 281 -0.96 -1.05 -15.27
N TYR A 282 -0.77 0.04 -16.02
CA TYR A 282 -0.73 1.38 -15.45
C TYR A 282 -2.10 1.79 -14.91
N ASN A 283 -2.13 2.66 -13.90
CA ASN A 283 -3.38 3.32 -13.54
C ASN A 283 -3.83 4.18 -14.72
N GLY A 284 -5.14 4.19 -14.97
CA GLY A 284 -5.76 4.98 -16.02
C GLY A 284 -6.77 5.96 -15.44
N VAL A 285 -6.96 7.08 -16.13
CA VAL A 285 -8.04 8.03 -15.88
C VAL A 285 -8.88 8.14 -17.13
N ASP A 286 -10.17 8.40 -16.96
CA ASP A 286 -11.04 8.76 -18.08
C ASP A 286 -10.73 10.20 -18.50
N PRO A 287 -10.19 10.45 -19.71
CA PRO A 287 -9.90 11.80 -20.16
C PRO A 287 -11.14 12.69 -20.22
N ALA A 288 -12.34 12.13 -20.39
CA ALA A 288 -13.58 12.89 -20.38
C ALA A 288 -13.93 13.43 -18.98
N ALA A 289 -13.49 12.73 -17.92
CA ALA A 289 -13.65 13.20 -16.54
C ALA A 289 -12.68 14.34 -16.18
N PHE A 290 -11.56 14.44 -16.92
CA PHE A 290 -10.48 15.42 -16.75
C PHE A 290 -10.29 16.26 -18.03
N PRO A 291 -11.27 17.09 -18.42
CA PRO A 291 -11.14 17.97 -19.57
C PRO A 291 -10.08 19.05 -19.31
N PRO A 292 -9.60 19.75 -20.36
CA PRO A 292 -8.66 20.86 -20.21
C PRO A 292 -9.08 21.84 -19.12
N ALA A 293 -8.17 22.14 -18.19
CA ALA A 293 -8.43 22.94 -16.99
C ALA A 293 -8.64 24.45 -17.25
N GLY A 294 -8.97 24.83 -18.47
CA GLY A 294 -9.21 26.21 -18.88
C GLY A 294 -7.94 27.09 -18.91
N PRO A 295 -8.10 28.42 -18.89
CA PRO A 295 -6.97 29.34 -18.94
C PRO A 295 -6.07 29.18 -17.71
N GLU A 296 -4.78 29.48 -17.88
CA GLU A 296 -3.85 29.48 -16.77
C GLU A 296 -4.00 30.74 -15.89
N PRO A 297 -3.61 30.69 -14.61
CA PRO A 297 -3.60 31.87 -13.76
C PRO A 297 -2.64 32.93 -14.30
N ALA A 298 -3.02 34.21 -14.15
CA ALA A 298 -2.25 35.35 -14.64
C ALA A 298 -0.93 35.56 -13.88
N LEU A 299 -0.89 35.18 -12.60
CA LEU A 299 0.34 35.18 -11.80
C LEU A 299 0.99 33.79 -11.86
N PRO A 300 2.33 33.72 -11.93
CA PRO A 300 3.05 32.44 -11.88
C PRO A 300 2.64 31.64 -10.64
N THR A 301 2.00 30.50 -10.84
CA THR A 301 1.45 29.70 -9.74
C THR A 301 1.85 28.24 -9.90
N LEU A 302 2.45 27.71 -8.84
CA LEU A 302 2.69 26.28 -8.67
C LEU A 302 1.53 25.71 -7.86
N SER A 303 0.86 24.68 -8.37
CA SER A 303 -0.15 23.95 -7.61
C SER A 303 0.36 22.56 -7.23
N TRP A 304 -0.16 22.02 -6.15
CA TRP A 304 0.12 20.67 -5.68
C TRP A 304 -1.17 20.08 -5.11
N ALA A 305 -1.42 18.79 -5.36
CA ALA A 305 -2.60 18.11 -4.88
C ALA A 305 -2.24 16.77 -4.21
N GLY A 306 -2.68 16.56 -2.98
CA GLY A 306 -2.46 15.32 -2.25
C GLY A 306 -2.71 15.42 -0.74
N ARG A 307 -2.48 14.31 -0.02
CA ARG A 307 -2.52 14.33 1.45
C ARG A 307 -1.27 15.01 2.00
N VAL A 308 -1.43 15.89 2.99
CA VAL A 308 -0.30 16.51 3.70
C VAL A 308 0.36 15.45 4.59
N ASP A 309 1.39 14.79 4.05
CA ASP A 309 2.02 13.59 4.61
C ASP A 309 3.53 13.62 4.38
N PRO A 310 4.38 13.19 5.33
CA PRO A 310 5.84 13.18 5.16
C PRO A 310 6.34 12.48 3.90
N ILE A 311 5.62 11.48 3.37
CA ILE A 311 6.01 10.80 2.13
C ILE A 311 5.91 11.71 0.89
N LYS A 312 5.10 12.77 0.97
CA LYS A 312 4.92 13.76 -0.11
C LYS A 312 5.99 14.86 -0.09
N ASP A 313 6.80 14.93 0.96
CA ASP A 313 7.97 15.80 1.09
C ASP A 313 7.71 17.26 0.66
N LEU A 314 6.67 17.85 1.26
CA LEU A 314 6.31 19.26 1.05
C LEU A 314 7.41 20.22 1.50
N GLU A 315 8.30 19.78 2.40
CA GLU A 315 9.46 20.57 2.82
C GLU A 315 10.41 20.85 1.64
N THR A 316 10.68 19.84 0.80
CA THR A 316 11.45 20.02 -0.44
C THR A 316 10.74 20.98 -1.40
N LEU A 317 9.42 20.83 -1.57
CA LEU A 317 8.61 21.71 -2.43
C LEU A 317 8.64 23.17 -1.96
N ILE A 318 8.48 23.42 -0.67
CA ILE A 318 8.51 24.77 -0.08
C ILE A 318 9.90 25.40 -0.24
N ARG A 319 10.97 24.63 -0.05
CA ARG A 319 12.35 25.10 -0.30
C ARG A 319 12.61 25.38 -1.78
N ALA A 320 12.03 24.59 -2.68
CA ALA A 320 12.11 24.84 -4.12
C ALA A 320 11.36 26.13 -4.48
N PHE A 321 10.15 26.30 -3.95
CA PHE A 321 9.34 27.51 -4.15
C PHE A 321 10.06 28.77 -3.66
N ALA A 322 10.78 28.71 -2.54
CA ALA A 322 11.57 29.84 -2.07
C ALA A 322 12.60 30.34 -3.10
N ARG A 323 13.22 29.41 -3.83
CA ARG A 323 14.14 29.73 -4.93
C ARG A 323 13.40 30.28 -6.15
N VAL A 324 12.24 29.72 -6.49
CA VAL A 324 11.38 30.25 -7.56
C VAL A 324 10.99 31.69 -7.27
N ARG A 325 10.62 32.02 -6.01
CA ARG A 325 10.19 33.36 -5.62
C ARG A 325 11.33 34.38 -5.56
N ALA A 326 12.57 33.94 -5.45
CA ALA A 326 13.74 34.82 -5.56
C ALA A 326 13.88 35.39 -6.98
N GLU A 327 13.54 34.59 -8.01
CA GLU A 327 13.57 35.00 -9.42
C GLU A 327 12.23 35.60 -9.89
N LEU A 328 11.11 35.10 -9.36
CA LEU A 328 9.75 35.53 -9.68
C LEU A 328 9.00 35.96 -8.40
N PRO A 329 9.17 37.22 -7.93
CA PRO A 329 8.61 37.67 -6.65
C PRO A 329 7.09 37.56 -6.51
N GLN A 330 6.36 37.55 -7.62
CA GLN A 330 4.89 37.42 -7.65
C GLN A 330 4.41 35.97 -7.63
N ALA A 331 5.32 34.98 -7.64
CA ALA A 331 4.95 33.58 -7.70
C ALA A 331 4.17 33.13 -6.46
N ARG A 332 3.22 32.21 -6.65
CA ARG A 332 2.39 31.61 -5.59
C ARG A 332 2.54 30.09 -5.55
N LEU A 333 2.42 29.51 -4.35
CA LEU A 333 2.33 28.08 -4.13
C LEU A 333 1.00 27.76 -3.46
N ARG A 334 0.19 26.91 -4.10
CA ARG A 334 -1.14 26.50 -3.63
C ARG A 334 -1.15 24.99 -3.39
N LEU A 335 -1.38 24.59 -2.15
CA LEU A 335 -1.32 23.20 -1.68
C LEU A 335 -2.72 22.70 -1.35
N PHE A 336 -3.24 21.80 -2.18
CA PHE A 336 -4.59 21.24 -2.07
C PHE A 336 -4.57 19.84 -1.45
N GLY A 337 -5.52 19.59 -0.56
CA GLY A 337 -5.80 18.30 0.07
C GLY A 337 -5.77 18.34 1.59
N GLY A 338 -6.25 17.26 2.19
CA GLY A 338 -6.42 17.15 3.64
C GLY A 338 -5.15 16.70 4.38
N THR A 339 -5.07 17.08 5.66
CA THR A 339 -4.12 16.50 6.61
C THR A 339 -4.74 15.25 7.23
N PRO A 340 -4.10 14.08 7.11
CA PRO A 340 -4.56 12.87 7.81
C PRO A 340 -4.57 13.08 9.31
N ARG A 341 -5.48 12.41 10.03
CA ARG A 341 -5.52 12.43 11.50
C ARG A 341 -4.17 11.98 12.07
N GLY A 342 -3.58 12.78 12.95
CA GLY A 342 -2.24 12.55 13.52
C GLY A 342 -1.10 13.12 12.66
N GLY A 343 -1.41 13.71 11.51
CA GLY A 343 -0.46 14.38 10.62
C GLY A 343 -0.33 15.89 10.85
N GLU A 344 -1.04 16.46 11.82
CA GLU A 344 -1.14 17.90 12.08
C GLU A 344 0.24 18.52 12.32
N ALA A 345 1.09 17.85 13.12
CA ALA A 345 2.45 18.29 13.38
C ALA A 345 3.33 18.39 12.11
N TYR A 346 3.06 17.60 11.07
CA TYR A 346 3.79 17.73 9.81
C TYR A 346 3.34 18.97 9.02
N ARG A 347 2.03 19.24 9.01
CA ARG A 347 1.49 20.47 8.41
C ARG A 347 2.06 21.70 9.09
N GLU A 348 2.03 21.75 10.43
CA GLU A 348 2.57 22.86 11.22
C GLU A 348 4.03 23.13 10.88
N ARG A 349 4.87 22.07 10.83
CA ARG A 349 6.27 22.21 10.40
C ARG A 349 6.43 22.78 8.99
N CYS A 350 5.54 22.44 8.06
CA CYS A 350 5.59 22.98 6.71
C CYS A 350 5.20 24.47 6.68
N GLU A 351 4.19 24.87 7.46
CA GLU A 351 3.78 26.28 7.60
C GLU A 351 4.88 27.11 8.26
N GLU A 352 5.49 26.61 9.33
CA GLU A 352 6.65 27.22 9.99
C GLU A 352 7.85 27.36 9.04
N LEU A 353 8.12 26.33 8.22
CA LEU A 353 9.17 26.38 7.21
C LEU A 353 8.90 27.49 6.19
N ALA A 354 7.68 27.59 5.65
CA ALA A 354 7.31 28.65 4.73
C ALA A 354 7.46 30.05 5.36
N ALA A 355 7.02 30.21 6.62
CA ALA A 355 7.16 31.46 7.36
C ALA A 355 8.63 31.83 7.62
N SER A 356 9.46 30.87 8.04
CA SER A 356 10.90 31.09 8.32
C SER A 356 11.71 31.46 7.07
N LEU A 357 11.26 31.03 5.89
CA LEU A 357 11.82 31.41 4.60
C LEU A 357 11.28 32.76 4.09
N GLY A 358 10.37 33.42 4.82
CA GLY A 358 9.78 34.70 4.43
C GLY A 358 8.68 34.58 3.35
N HIS A 359 8.02 33.42 3.28
CA HIS A 359 7.05 33.08 2.23
C HIS A 359 5.67 32.62 2.75
N GLY A 360 5.38 32.85 4.04
CA GLY A 360 4.08 32.51 4.62
C GLY A 360 2.88 33.22 3.97
N ASP A 361 3.11 34.33 3.26
CA ASP A 361 2.12 35.08 2.50
C ASP A 361 1.90 34.56 1.07
N ALA A 362 2.78 33.68 0.59
CA ALA A 362 2.78 33.17 -0.78
C ALA A 362 2.63 31.65 -0.89
N VAL A 363 2.70 30.94 0.24
CA VAL A 363 2.38 29.52 0.37
C VAL A 363 1.04 29.37 1.05
N THR A 364 0.07 28.76 0.37
CA THR A 364 -1.31 28.61 0.87
C THR A 364 -1.67 27.14 0.98
N PHE A 365 -2.19 26.74 2.14
CA PHE A 365 -2.77 25.41 2.38
C PHE A 365 -4.28 25.52 2.19
N GLU A 366 -4.76 25.15 1.01
CA GLU A 366 -6.14 25.33 0.56
C GLU A 366 -7.10 24.32 1.20
N GLY A 367 -6.56 23.23 1.75
CA GLY A 367 -7.35 22.15 2.31
C GLY A 367 -8.01 21.29 1.22
N ARG A 368 -9.01 20.48 1.62
CA ARG A 368 -9.70 19.57 0.69
C ARG A 368 -10.62 20.35 -0.24
N VAL A 369 -10.52 20.09 -1.54
CA VAL A 369 -11.46 20.58 -2.57
C VAL A 369 -12.52 19.54 -2.88
N GLU A 370 -13.68 20.00 -3.36
CA GLU A 370 -14.76 19.13 -3.85
C GLU A 370 -14.40 18.51 -5.20
N ASP A 371 -13.95 19.32 -6.15
CA ASP A 371 -13.43 18.89 -7.44
C ASP A 371 -11.91 19.04 -7.47
N ILE A 372 -11.21 17.93 -7.67
CA ILE A 372 -9.75 17.92 -7.76
C ILE A 372 -9.23 18.72 -8.96
N LYS A 373 -10.04 18.91 -10.01
CA LYS A 373 -9.68 19.71 -11.18
C LYS A 373 -9.42 21.17 -10.84
N ASP A 374 -10.06 21.69 -9.79
CA ASP A 374 -9.80 23.05 -9.31
C ASP A 374 -8.35 23.20 -8.84
N ALA A 375 -7.77 22.15 -8.26
CA ALA A 375 -6.37 22.13 -7.85
C ALA A 375 -5.42 22.16 -9.06
N TYR A 376 -5.77 21.46 -10.15
CA TYR A 376 -4.97 21.50 -11.38
C TYR A 376 -5.10 22.85 -12.11
N ALA A 377 -6.31 23.39 -12.20
CA ALA A 377 -6.58 24.69 -12.82
C ALA A 377 -5.91 25.85 -12.07
N ALA A 378 -5.71 25.70 -10.76
CA ALA A 378 -5.11 26.71 -9.90
C ALA A 378 -3.64 27.03 -10.21
N GLY A 379 -2.92 26.20 -10.98
CA GLY A 379 -1.49 26.37 -11.26
C GLY A 379 -1.18 26.47 -12.75
N ASN A 380 -0.11 27.20 -13.10
CA ASN A 380 0.53 27.05 -14.41
C ASN A 380 1.23 25.69 -14.49
N VAL A 381 1.84 25.24 -13.37
CA VAL A 381 2.58 23.99 -13.28
C VAL A 381 2.10 23.21 -12.06
N VAL A 382 1.80 21.92 -12.27
CA VAL A 382 1.45 20.98 -11.19
C VAL A 382 2.72 20.30 -10.66
N MET A 383 2.93 20.38 -9.36
CA MET A 383 4.12 19.88 -8.68
C MET A 383 3.85 18.54 -8.00
N LEU A 384 4.81 17.62 -8.07
CA LEU A 384 4.83 16.39 -7.26
C LEU A 384 6.21 16.21 -6.63
N SER A 385 6.28 16.29 -5.30
CA SER A 385 7.54 16.27 -4.53
C SER A 385 7.83 14.97 -3.80
N SER A 386 7.00 13.94 -3.97
CA SER A 386 7.05 12.70 -3.19
C SER A 386 8.42 12.02 -3.17
N ILE A 387 8.76 11.37 -2.05
CA ILE A 387 9.96 10.52 -1.92
C ILE A 387 9.70 9.05 -2.26
N SER A 388 8.44 8.69 -2.46
CA SER A 388 8.00 7.37 -2.91
C SER A 388 6.64 7.50 -3.59
N GLU A 389 6.48 6.88 -4.76
CA GLU A 389 5.22 6.76 -5.47
C GLU A 389 5.07 5.36 -6.08
N GLY A 390 3.82 4.96 -6.31
CA GLY A 390 3.46 3.85 -7.17
C GLY A 390 3.40 4.31 -8.62
N PHE A 391 2.18 4.44 -9.15
CA PHE A 391 1.90 5.15 -10.39
C PHE A 391 0.89 6.28 -10.09
N PRO A 392 1.30 7.56 -10.10
CA PRO A 392 0.53 8.64 -9.49
C PRO A 392 -0.66 9.06 -10.35
N PHE A 393 -1.88 8.89 -9.82
CA PHE A 393 -3.11 9.43 -10.41
C PHE A 393 -2.99 10.94 -10.64
N THR A 394 -2.49 11.69 -9.66
CA THR A 394 -2.40 13.16 -9.73
C THR A 394 -1.64 13.68 -10.93
N LEU A 395 -0.65 12.94 -11.45
CA LEU A 395 0.08 13.34 -12.66
C LEU A 395 -0.74 13.08 -13.92
N ILE A 396 -1.29 11.87 -14.08
CA ILE A 396 -2.10 11.55 -15.28
C ILE A 396 -3.40 12.36 -15.33
N GLU A 397 -3.97 12.73 -14.18
CA GLU A 397 -5.11 13.64 -14.05
C GLU A 397 -4.72 15.06 -14.49
N ALA A 398 -3.61 15.60 -13.97
CA ALA A 398 -3.10 16.92 -14.34
C ALA A 398 -2.74 17.01 -15.83
N MET A 399 -2.08 15.98 -16.36
CA MET A 399 -1.72 15.88 -17.78
C MET A 399 -2.97 15.79 -18.67
N SER A 400 -4.00 15.04 -18.26
CA SER A 400 -5.28 14.98 -18.99
C SER A 400 -5.97 16.35 -19.02
N CYS A 401 -5.85 17.12 -17.94
CA CYS A 401 -6.29 18.50 -17.84
C CYS A 401 -5.42 19.51 -18.64
N GLY A 402 -4.39 19.07 -19.36
CA GLY A 402 -3.49 19.93 -20.14
C GLY A 402 -2.54 20.77 -19.29
N ARG A 403 -2.21 20.32 -18.06
CA ARG A 403 -1.27 21.01 -17.18
C ARG A 403 0.11 20.36 -17.22
N ALA A 404 1.14 21.18 -17.43
CA ALA A 404 2.51 20.73 -17.35
C ALA A 404 2.88 20.35 -15.91
N THR A 405 3.77 19.37 -15.77
CA THR A 405 4.15 18.82 -14.47
C THR A 405 5.66 18.89 -14.21
N VAL A 406 6.04 19.22 -12.97
CA VAL A 406 7.39 18.97 -12.44
C VAL A 406 7.29 17.95 -11.31
N SER A 407 7.98 16.84 -11.44
CA SER A 407 7.81 15.69 -10.54
C SER A 407 9.14 15.08 -10.11
N THR A 408 9.16 14.41 -8.96
CA THR A 408 10.34 13.69 -8.46
C THR A 408 10.50 12.32 -9.12
N ASP A 409 11.75 11.90 -9.34
CA ASP A 409 12.09 10.60 -9.92
C ASP A 409 11.95 9.46 -8.91
N VAL A 410 10.71 9.04 -8.67
CA VAL A 410 10.40 7.94 -7.75
C VAL A 410 9.34 7.02 -8.34
N GLY A 411 9.51 5.71 -8.13
CA GLY A 411 8.55 4.70 -8.58
C GLY A 411 8.22 4.82 -10.07
N GLY A 412 6.93 4.88 -10.40
CA GLY A 412 6.41 4.98 -11.75
C GLY A 412 6.27 6.40 -12.31
N VAL A 413 6.83 7.44 -11.66
CA VAL A 413 6.68 8.84 -12.12
C VAL A 413 7.20 9.04 -13.54
N ARG A 414 8.40 8.54 -13.86
CA ARG A 414 8.95 8.65 -15.24
C ARG A 414 8.07 7.96 -16.28
N GLU A 415 7.45 6.84 -15.91
CA GLU A 415 6.55 6.10 -16.79
C GLU A 415 5.22 6.84 -16.99
N ALA A 416 4.71 7.49 -15.95
CA ALA A 416 3.47 8.28 -16.00
C ALA A 416 3.64 9.55 -16.85
N VAL A 417 4.73 10.29 -16.63
CA VAL A 417 4.99 11.56 -17.32
C VAL A 417 5.45 11.36 -18.77
N GLY A 418 6.12 10.24 -19.06
CA GLY A 418 6.67 10.00 -20.39
C GLY A 418 7.57 11.17 -20.85
N PRO A 419 7.46 11.63 -22.11
CA PRO A 419 8.28 12.73 -22.64
C PRO A 419 7.71 14.13 -22.37
N THR A 420 6.52 14.27 -21.78
CA THR A 420 5.74 15.54 -21.79
C THR A 420 5.86 16.37 -20.51
N GLY A 421 6.72 15.99 -19.56
CA GLY A 421 6.93 16.74 -18.32
C GLY A 421 8.34 16.59 -17.78
N LEU A 422 8.67 17.38 -16.76
CA LEU A 422 10.03 17.42 -16.21
C LEU A 422 10.12 16.56 -14.95
N VAL A 423 11.15 15.70 -14.91
CA VAL A 423 11.42 14.80 -13.79
C VAL A 423 12.78 15.15 -13.18
N VAL A 424 12.79 15.41 -11.86
CA VAL A 424 13.99 15.81 -11.09
C VAL A 424 14.28 14.80 -9.98
N PRO A 425 15.51 14.72 -9.45
CA PRO A 425 15.78 13.85 -8.30
C PRO A 425 14.95 14.23 -7.06
N PRO A 426 14.49 13.27 -6.24
CA PRO A 426 13.82 13.56 -4.97
C PRO A 426 14.77 14.24 -3.98
N ARG A 427 14.24 15.07 -3.09
CA ARG A 427 15.00 15.84 -2.07
C ARG A 427 16.04 16.81 -2.62
N GLU A 428 15.87 17.27 -3.86
CA GLU A 428 16.73 18.27 -4.49
C GLU A 428 15.94 19.56 -4.80
N PRO A 429 15.73 20.46 -3.81
CA PRO A 429 14.96 21.70 -3.99
C PRO A 429 15.51 22.59 -5.11
N ALA A 430 16.83 22.57 -5.33
CA ALA A 430 17.47 23.36 -6.38
C ALA A 430 17.06 22.89 -7.79
N ALA A 431 17.11 21.59 -8.03
CA ALA A 431 16.73 21.00 -9.32
C ALA A 431 15.23 21.20 -9.59
N MET A 432 14.39 21.00 -8.56
CA MET A 432 12.95 21.22 -8.67
C MET A 432 12.60 22.68 -8.98
N ALA A 433 13.28 23.63 -8.35
CA ALA A 433 13.09 25.05 -8.63
C ALA A 433 13.51 25.42 -10.05
N ALA A 434 14.64 24.92 -10.53
CA ALA A 434 15.12 25.17 -11.89
C ALA A 434 14.13 24.66 -12.95
N ALA A 435 13.61 23.44 -12.77
CA ALA A 435 12.59 22.88 -13.66
C ALA A 435 11.26 23.68 -13.62
N ALA A 436 10.84 24.12 -12.43
CA ALA A 436 9.65 24.97 -12.30
C ALA A 436 9.84 26.32 -13.00
N LEU A 437 10.99 26.97 -12.83
CA LEU A 437 11.31 28.24 -13.49
C LEU A 437 11.36 28.10 -15.01
N GLU A 438 11.93 27.01 -15.52
CA GLU A 438 11.96 26.71 -16.95
C GLU A 438 10.54 26.69 -17.54
N LEU A 439 9.62 25.97 -16.91
CA LEU A 439 8.23 25.91 -17.39
C LEU A 439 7.48 27.22 -17.15
N LEU A 440 7.71 27.93 -16.05
CA LEU A 440 7.05 29.21 -15.78
C LEU A 440 7.48 30.32 -16.75
N ALA A 441 8.74 30.31 -17.18
CA ALA A 441 9.32 31.34 -18.07
C ALA A 441 8.98 31.13 -19.57
N ASP A 442 8.59 29.92 -19.97
CA ASP A 442 8.36 29.56 -21.39
C ASP A 442 6.94 29.00 -21.61
N PRO A 443 5.93 29.86 -21.86
CA PRO A 443 4.55 29.43 -22.12
C PRO A 443 4.39 28.47 -23.32
N PRO A 444 5.05 28.68 -24.48
CA PRO A 444 5.03 27.70 -25.56
C PRO A 444 5.51 26.31 -25.14
N ARG A 445 6.63 26.24 -24.40
CA ARG A 445 7.15 24.96 -23.90
C ARG A 445 6.25 24.31 -22.88
N ARG A 446 5.58 25.11 -22.04
CA ARG A 446 4.61 24.62 -21.05
C ARG A 446 3.32 24.06 -21.70
N ALA A 447 2.94 24.58 -22.86
CA ALA A 447 1.75 24.16 -23.60
C ALA A 447 1.99 22.98 -24.57
N ALA A 448 3.25 22.70 -24.90
CA ALA A 448 3.68 21.59 -25.76
C ALA A 448 3.74 20.28 -24.99
#